data_AF-A0A5C7YB78-F1
#
_entry.id   AF-A0A5C7YB78-F1
#
_cell.length_a   1.000
_cell.length_b   1.000
_cell.length_c   1.000
_cell.angle_alpha   90.00
_cell.angle_beta   90.00
_cell.angle_gamma   90.00
#
_symmetry.space_group_name_H-M   'P 1'
#
loop_
_entity.id
_entity.type
_entity.pdbx_description
1 polymer ?
#
loop_
_entity_poly.entity_id
_entity_poly.type
_entity_poly.pdbx_seq_one_letter_code
_entity_poly.pdbx_strand_id
1 'polypeptide(L)'
;WGTHVNIAGGAVAKNAKNVDNAVKFLEYLASPSAQNHFANGNNEWPAAKGVSFDNPALKAMSGGSFKSELIPISAVGMNQIKVQQMLDRVGFK
;
A
#
# COMPACT_ATOMS: atom_id res chain seq x y z
N TRP A 1 9.99 -7.22 14.13
CA TRP A 1 10.66 -7.85 12.98
C TRP A 1 9.61 -8.49 12.08
N GLY A 2 9.76 -8.33 10.77
CA GLY A 2 8.85 -8.78 9.71
C GLY A 2 9.26 -8.12 8.39
N THR A 3 8.66 -8.55 7.27
CA THR A 3 8.87 -7.94 5.95
C THR A 3 8.31 -6.53 5.95
N HIS A 4 9.09 -5.56 5.48
CA HIS A 4 8.61 -4.20 5.23
C HIS A 4 7.52 -4.23 4.14
N VAL A 5 6.41 -3.55 4.40
CA VAL A 5 5.30 -3.41 3.45
C VAL A 5 5.07 -1.92 3.21
N ASN A 6 4.75 -1.55 1.98
CA ASN A 6 4.33 -0.20 1.61
C ASN A 6 2.96 -0.26 0.91
N ILE A 7 2.40 0.89 0.54
CA ILE A 7 1.02 0.98 0.04
C ILE A 7 0.93 1.71 -1.30
N ALA A 8 0.04 1.25 -2.16
CA ALA A 8 -0.64 2.10 -3.14
C ALA A 8 -1.78 2.84 -2.42
N GLY A 9 -1.62 4.15 -2.21
CA GLY A 9 -2.55 4.98 -1.45
C GLY A 9 -3.37 5.95 -2.30
N GLY A 10 -4.47 6.44 -1.73
CA GLY A 10 -5.31 7.47 -2.33
C GLY A 10 -5.85 8.44 -1.28
N ALA A 11 -6.17 9.67 -1.70
CA ALA A 11 -6.75 10.69 -0.84
C ALA A 11 -7.62 11.66 -1.66
N VAL A 12 -8.54 12.35 -0.97
CA VAL A 12 -9.31 13.46 -1.57
C VAL A 12 -8.45 14.71 -1.56
N ALA A 13 -8.25 15.31 -2.74
CA ALA A 13 -7.52 16.57 -2.86
C ALA A 13 -8.25 17.71 -2.15
N LYS A 14 -7.49 18.63 -1.52
CA LYS A 14 -8.03 19.75 -0.72
C LYS A 14 -9.06 20.62 -1.47
N ASN A 15 -8.88 20.77 -2.78
CA ASN A 15 -9.73 21.61 -3.65
C ASN A 15 -10.56 20.77 -4.64
N ALA A 16 -10.88 19.51 -4.30
CA ALA A 16 -11.69 18.66 -5.18
C ALA A 16 -13.05 19.30 -5.46
N LYS A 17 -13.40 19.42 -6.74
CA LYS A 17 -14.69 20.02 -7.18
C LYS A 17 -15.90 19.13 -6.89
N ASN A 18 -15.66 17.86 -6.60
CA ASN A 18 -16.69 16.87 -6.31
C ASN A 18 -16.21 15.93 -5.19
N VAL A 19 -16.22 16.45 -3.96
CA VAL A 19 -15.73 15.75 -2.76
C VAL A 19 -16.51 14.46 -2.52
N ASP A 20 -17.83 14.49 -2.62
CA ASP A 20 -18.69 13.33 -2.34
C ASP A 20 -18.38 12.16 -3.28
N ASN A 21 -18.21 12.41 -4.58
CA ASN A 21 -17.83 11.35 -5.50
C ASN A 21 -16.38 10.88 -5.31
N ALA A 22 -15.47 11.76 -4.88
CA ALA A 22 -14.11 11.36 -4.54
C ALA A 22 -14.09 10.41 -3.32
N VAL A 23 -14.89 10.69 -2.29
CA VAL A 23 -15.06 9.80 -1.13
C VAL A 23 -15.66 8.47 -1.57
N LYS A 24 -16.75 8.47 -2.34
CA LYS A 24 -17.36 7.23 -2.89
C LYS A 24 -16.37 6.41 -3.72
N PHE A 25 -15.47 7.07 -4.45
CA PHE A 25 -14.44 6.39 -5.20
C PHE A 25 -13.42 5.69 -4.28
N LEU A 26 -12.96 6.34 -3.21
CA LEU A 26 -12.08 5.72 -2.22
C LEU A 26 -12.77 4.56 -1.48
N GLU A 27 -14.05 4.70 -1.15
CA GLU A 27 -14.87 3.63 -0.56
C GLU A 27 -15.00 2.45 -1.52
N TYR A 28 -15.25 2.71 -2.80
CA TYR A 28 -15.28 1.68 -3.84
C TYR A 28 -13.93 0.96 -3.92
N LEU A 29 -12.79 1.67 -3.91
CA LEU A 29 -11.47 1.05 -3.93
C LEU A 29 -11.22 0.13 -2.72
N ALA A 30 -11.86 0.38 -1.58
CA ALA A 30 -11.78 -0.47 -0.38
C ALA A 30 -12.74 -1.68 -0.41
N SER A 31 -13.63 -1.77 -1.40
CA SER A 31 -14.57 -2.89 -1.53
C SER A 31 -13.86 -4.19 -1.95
N PRO A 32 -14.41 -5.38 -1.60
CA PRO A 32 -13.81 -6.65 -1.99
C PRO A 32 -13.61 -6.84 -3.49
N SER A 33 -14.55 -6.37 -4.31
CA SER A 33 -14.47 -6.49 -5.77
C SER A 33 -13.35 -5.64 -6.35
N ALA A 34 -13.23 -4.38 -5.91
CA ALA A 34 -12.14 -3.50 -6.33
C ALA A 34 -10.78 -4.03 -5.85
N GLN A 35 -10.67 -4.44 -4.58
CA GLN A 35 -9.42 -4.98 -4.04
C GLN A 35 -8.95 -6.20 -4.82
N ASN A 36 -9.85 -7.15 -5.13
CA ASN A 36 -9.51 -8.30 -5.96
C ASN A 36 -9.07 -7.89 -7.37
N HIS A 37 -9.71 -6.88 -7.96
CA HIS A 37 -9.35 -6.42 -9.31
C HIS A 37 -7.99 -5.71 -9.33
N PHE A 38 -7.81 -4.69 -8.50
CA PHE A 38 -6.60 -3.85 -8.49
C PHE A 38 -5.37 -4.59 -7.96
N ALA A 39 -5.51 -5.34 -6.86
CA ALA A 39 -4.39 -6.07 -6.28
C ALA A 39 -3.89 -7.16 -7.25
N ASN A 40 -4.79 -7.94 -7.86
CA ASN A 40 -4.38 -8.94 -8.84
C ASN A 40 -3.81 -8.29 -10.11
N GLY A 41 -4.40 -7.20 -10.59
CA GLY A 41 -3.96 -6.49 -11.79
C GLY A 41 -2.54 -5.93 -11.70
N ASN A 42 -2.06 -5.60 -10.48
CA ASN A 42 -0.73 -5.05 -10.26
C ASN A 42 0.22 -5.99 -9.49
N ASN A 43 -0.16 -7.26 -9.29
CA ASN A 43 0.57 -8.20 -8.42
C ASN A 43 0.86 -7.63 -7.02
N GLU A 44 -0.12 -6.94 -6.44
CA GLU A 44 -0.09 -6.42 -5.08
C GLU A 44 -0.98 -7.24 -4.14
N TRP A 45 -0.91 -6.92 -2.84
CA TRP A 45 -1.72 -7.54 -1.79
C TRP A 45 -2.94 -6.67 -1.47
N PRO A 46 -4.13 -7.25 -1.29
CA PRO A 46 -5.30 -6.49 -0.85
C PRO A 46 -5.07 -5.94 0.56
N ALA A 47 -5.45 -4.68 0.79
CA ALA A 47 -5.33 -3.99 2.07
C ALA A 47 -6.60 -4.10 2.94
N ALA A 48 -7.76 -4.32 2.32
CA ALA A 48 -9.02 -4.42 3.04
C ALA A 48 -9.10 -5.70 3.89
N LYS A 49 -9.61 -5.58 5.12
CA LYS A 49 -9.75 -6.71 6.04
C LYS A 49 -10.72 -7.75 5.46
N GLY A 50 -10.35 -9.03 5.58
CA GLY A 50 -11.19 -10.14 5.16
C GLY A 50 -11.19 -10.43 3.65
N VAL A 51 -10.37 -9.72 2.87
CA VAL A 51 -10.18 -10.01 1.44
C VAL A 51 -8.94 -10.89 1.27
N SER A 52 -9.15 -12.11 0.80
CA SER A 52 -8.07 -13.01 0.40
C SER A 52 -7.62 -12.71 -1.03
N PHE A 53 -6.31 -12.76 -1.28
CA PHE A 53 -5.79 -12.67 -2.64
C PHE A 53 -5.85 -14.03 -3.34
N ASP A 54 -6.11 -14.02 -4.64
CA ASP A 54 -6.04 -15.21 -5.50
C ASP A 54 -5.15 -14.92 -6.72
N ASN A 55 -3.88 -14.62 -6.43
CA ASN A 55 -2.87 -14.35 -7.45
C ASN A 55 -1.83 -15.49 -7.45
N PRO A 56 -1.68 -16.25 -8.56
CA PRO A 56 -0.73 -17.36 -8.64
C PRO A 56 0.73 -16.96 -8.42
N ALA A 57 1.17 -15.82 -8.95
CA ALA A 57 2.55 -15.36 -8.81
C ALA A 57 2.86 -15.03 -7.33
N LEU A 58 1.92 -14.36 -6.66
CA LEU A 58 2.03 -14.05 -5.24
C LEU A 58 1.99 -15.30 -4.37
N LYS A 59 1.14 -16.28 -4.68
CA LYS A 59 1.11 -17.57 -3.98
C LYS A 59 2.43 -18.33 -4.14
N ALA A 60 2.99 -18.36 -5.35
CA ALA A 60 4.27 -19.02 -5.61
C ALA A 60 5.43 -18.34 -4.87
N MET A 61 5.41 -17.00 -4.77
CA MET A 61 6.45 -16.24 -4.09
C MET A 61 6.39 -16.34 -2.56
N SER A 62 5.19 -16.29 -1.96
CA SER A 62 5.04 -16.23 -0.50
C SER A 62 4.67 -17.56 0.15
N GLY A 63 4.29 -18.58 -0.63
CA GLY A 63 3.67 -19.79 -0.07
C GLY A 63 2.28 -19.53 0.51
N GLY A 64 1.64 -18.42 0.16
CA GLY A 64 0.29 -18.06 0.61
C GLY A 64 0.23 -17.07 1.77
N SER A 65 1.34 -16.78 2.45
CA SER A 65 1.38 -15.78 3.52
C SER A 65 2.81 -15.33 3.84
N PHE A 66 2.97 -14.20 4.51
CA PHE A 66 4.26 -13.79 5.07
C PHE A 66 4.03 -12.92 6.31
N LYS A 67 5.03 -12.85 7.19
CA LYS A 67 5.00 -11.98 8.36
C LYS A 67 5.36 -10.56 7.95
N SER A 68 4.40 -9.64 7.95
CA SER A 68 4.68 -8.20 7.81
C SER A 68 5.21 -7.60 9.11
N GLU A 69 5.96 -6.50 9.00
CA GLU A 69 6.21 -5.65 10.15
C GLU A 69 4.97 -4.83 10.55
N LEU A 70 5.05 -4.17 11.70
CA LEU A 70 3.96 -3.37 12.28
C LEU A 70 4.28 -1.87 12.34
N ILE A 71 5.32 -1.42 11.64
CA ILE A 71 5.68 0.00 11.61
C ILE A 71 4.58 0.76 10.85
N PRO A 72 4.00 1.83 11.43
CA PRO A 72 3.07 2.68 10.69
C PRO A 72 3.75 3.32 9.48
N ILE A 73 3.13 3.27 8.30
CA ILE A 73 3.66 3.90 7.08
C ILE A 73 3.90 5.41 7.27
N SER A 74 3.09 6.06 8.11
CA SER A 74 3.32 7.46 8.49
C SER A 74 4.67 7.69 9.17
N ALA A 75 5.17 6.74 9.96
CA ALA A 75 6.49 6.83 10.57
C ALA A 75 7.60 6.76 9.51
N VAL A 76 7.42 5.97 8.45
CA VAL A 76 8.34 5.93 7.30
C VAL A 76 8.38 7.30 6.62
N GLY A 77 7.22 7.87 6.28
CA GLY A 77 7.11 9.19 5.67
C GLY A 77 7.71 10.31 6.51
N MET A 78 7.43 10.32 7.83
CA MET A 78 8.00 11.31 8.76
C MET A 78 9.54 11.29 8.84
N ASN A 79 10.16 10.15 8.54
CA ASN A 79 11.61 9.99 8.60
C ASN A 79 12.30 10.09 7.23
N GLN A 80 11.55 10.29 6.14
CA GLN A 80 12.09 10.29 4.77
C GLN A 80 13.27 11.27 4.59
N ILE A 81 13.17 12.49 5.10
CA ILE A 81 14.24 13.50 4.98
C ILE A 81 15.51 13.08 5.74
N LYS A 82 15.36 12.52 6.94
CA LYS A 82 16.50 12.05 7.74
C LYS A 82 17.21 10.89 7.04
N VAL A 83 16.44 9.96 6.48
CA VAL A 83 16.99 8.82 5.74
C VAL A 83 17.71 9.31 4.47
N GLN A 84 17.14 10.26 3.73
CA GLN A 84 17.81 10.83 2.56
C GLN A 84 19.17 11.43 2.93
N GLN A 85 19.25 12.21 4.02
CA GLN A 85 20.53 12.75 4.50
C GLN A 85 21.55 11.66 4.87
N MET A 86 21.09 10.51 5.39
CA MET A 86 21.97 9.38 5.70
C MET A 86 22.51 8.73 4.42
N LEU A 87 21.64 8.51 3.42
CA LEU A 87 22.01 7.95 2.11
C LEU A 87 23.02 8.86 1.40
N ASP A 88 22.78 10.17 1.40
CA ASP A 88 23.68 11.17 0.80
C ASP A 88 25.09 11.14 1.44
N ARG A 89 25.15 11.03 2.77
CA ARG A 89 26.43 11.01 3.52
C ARG A 89 27.29 9.79 3.20
N VAL A 90 26.67 8.65 2.87
CA VAL A 90 27.40 7.43 2.50
C VAL A 90 27.59 7.30 0.99
N GLY A 91 27.17 8.31 0.21
CA GLY A 91 27.31 8.33 -1.24
C GLY A 91 26.45 7.30 -1.95
N PHE A 92 25.32 6.89 -1.37
CA PHE A 92 24.36 6.00 -2.01
C PHE A 92 23.67 6.75 -3.16
N LYS A 93 23.82 6.25 -4.39
CA LYS A 93 23.31 6.87 -5.63
C LYS A 93 22.07 6.16 -6.14
#